data_AF-A0A0B1TPJ2-F1
#
_entry.id   AF-A0A0B1TPJ2-F1
#
_cell.length_a   1.000
_cell.length_b   1.000
_cell.length_c   1.000
_cell.angle_alpha   90.00
_cell.angle_beta   90.00
_cell.angle_gamma   90.00
#
_symmetry.space_group_name_H-M   'P 1'
#
loop_
_entity.id
_entity.type
_entity.pdbx_description
1 polymer ?
#
loop_
_entity_poly.entity_id
_entity_poly.type
_entity_poly.pdbx_seq_one_letter_code
_entity_poly.pdbx_strand_id
1 'polypeptide(L)'
;MGYAAATGMLDAPSMCLAAILYSWQFPHFNGLSWNLRGDYSKAGYRVMCVTNERLCRVTSIRHSLALVGLCSIGAPLTNLTTITFALDSLPVNAYLCWLAYKFYRAPDAQNSRRLFFFSLFYLPLIMTLMVVSNYGRSEAQKRTISEQFQSISKLISS
;
A
#
# COMPACT_ATOMS: atom_id res chain seq x y z
N MET A 1 -7.17 -4.61 -11.64
CA MET A 1 -7.10 -5.27 -12.95
C MET A 1 -6.18 -6.50 -12.95
N GLY A 2 -4.96 -6.47 -12.37
CA GLY A 2 -4.11 -7.68 -12.29
C GLY A 2 -4.65 -8.83 -11.42
N TYR A 3 -5.19 -8.54 -10.22
CA TYR A 3 -5.78 -9.55 -9.34
C TYR A 3 -7.05 -10.17 -9.96
N ALA A 4 -7.98 -9.35 -10.46
CA ALA A 4 -9.19 -9.83 -11.13
C ALA A 4 -8.87 -10.63 -12.42
N ALA A 5 -7.79 -10.30 -13.12
CA ALA A 5 -7.32 -11.11 -14.26
C ALA A 5 -6.71 -12.45 -13.82
N ALA A 6 -6.09 -12.51 -12.63
CA ALA A 6 -5.51 -13.73 -12.09
C ALA A 6 -6.53 -14.66 -11.41
N THR A 7 -7.57 -14.11 -10.77
CA THR A 7 -8.60 -14.90 -10.05
C THR A 7 -9.93 -15.01 -10.79
N GLY A 8 -10.19 -14.20 -11.81
CA GLY A 8 -11.46 -14.17 -12.54
C GLY A 8 -12.64 -13.63 -11.72
N MET A 9 -12.42 -13.17 -10.49
CA MET A 9 -13.45 -12.75 -9.54
C MET A 9 -13.14 -11.39 -8.91
N LEU A 10 -14.17 -10.59 -8.68
CA LEU A 10 -14.11 -9.32 -7.95
C LEU A 10 -14.44 -9.55 -6.48
N ASP A 11 -13.49 -10.13 -5.75
CA ASP A 11 -13.65 -10.41 -4.32
C ASP A 11 -13.14 -9.23 -3.47
N ALA A 12 -13.55 -9.18 -2.20
CA ALA A 12 -13.09 -8.19 -1.21
C ALA A 12 -11.55 -7.94 -1.19
N PRO A 13 -10.66 -8.95 -1.26
CA PRO A 13 -9.20 -8.76 -1.37
C PRO A 13 -8.78 -7.96 -2.62
N SER A 14 -9.45 -8.17 -3.75
CA SER A 14 -9.16 -7.46 -5.00
C SER A 14 -9.46 -5.96 -4.89
N MET A 15 -10.56 -5.62 -4.22
CA MET A 15 -10.97 -4.24 -3.96
C MET A 15 -10.03 -3.56 -2.95
N CYS A 16 -9.57 -4.29 -1.93
CA CYS A 16 -8.58 -3.78 -0.98
C CYS A 16 -7.27 -3.42 -1.68
N LEU A 17 -6.75 -4.31 -2.53
CA LEU A 17 -5.54 -4.04 -3.30
C LEU A 17 -5.71 -2.85 -4.25
N ALA A 18 -6.87 -2.74 -4.90
CA ALA A 18 -7.19 -1.59 -5.75
C ALA A 18 -7.22 -0.28 -4.94
N ALA A 19 -7.78 -0.28 -3.72
CA ALA A 19 -7.81 0.87 -2.84
C ALA A 19 -6.42 1.29 -2.34
N ILE A 20 -5.54 0.32 -2.06
CA ILE A 20 -4.13 0.55 -1.70
C ILE A 20 -3.40 1.21 -2.87
N LEU A 21 -3.48 0.63 -4.07
CA LEU A 21 -2.85 1.17 -5.28
C LEU A 21 -3.36 2.57 -5.61
N TYR A 22 -4.67 2.79 -5.51
CA TYR A 22 -5.29 4.10 -5.73
C TYR A 22 -4.79 5.13 -4.71
N SER A 23 -4.80 4.79 -3.42
CA SER A 23 -4.36 5.70 -2.36
C SER A 23 -2.89 6.05 -2.48
N TRP A 24 -2.04 5.10 -2.92
CA TRP A 24 -0.62 5.34 -3.15
C TRP A 24 -0.31 6.33 -4.28
N GLN A 25 -1.17 6.46 -5.29
CA GLN A 25 -0.92 7.41 -6.39
C GLN A 25 -0.82 8.87 -5.90
N PHE A 26 -1.61 9.24 -4.89
CA PHE A 26 -1.67 10.62 -4.41
C PHE A 26 -0.37 11.13 -3.77
N PRO A 27 0.22 10.49 -2.75
CA PRO A 27 1.48 10.95 -2.19
C PRO A 27 2.62 10.91 -3.21
N HIS A 28 2.60 9.94 -4.13
CA HIS A 28 3.57 9.83 -5.22
C HIS A 28 3.48 11.02 -6.19
N PHE A 29 2.30 11.26 -6.78
CA PHE A 29 2.08 12.32 -7.75
C PHE A 29 2.19 13.71 -7.11
N ASN A 30 1.74 13.89 -5.87
CA ASN A 30 1.85 15.17 -5.17
C ASN A 30 3.31 15.53 -4.86
N GLY A 31 4.15 14.56 -4.51
CA GLY A 31 5.59 14.77 -4.34
C GLY A 31 6.30 15.15 -5.65
N LEU A 32 5.93 14.51 -6.77
CA LEU A 32 6.49 14.81 -8.09
C LEU A 32 6.05 16.19 -8.59
N SER A 33 4.75 16.45 -8.56
CA SER A 33 4.16 17.68 -9.08
C SER A 33 4.67 18.92 -8.34
N TRP A 34 4.94 18.81 -7.03
CA TRP A 34 5.54 19.90 -6.26
C TRP A 34 6.94 20.30 -6.76
N ASN A 35 7.76 19.33 -7.15
CA ASN A 35 9.09 19.61 -7.69
C ASN A 35 9.06 20.27 -9.07
N LEU A 36 8.08 19.91 -9.89
CA LEU A 36 7.89 20.43 -11.25
C LEU A 36 6.98 21.66 -11.30
N ARG A 37 6.54 22.19 -10.14
CA ARG A 37 5.55 23.28 -10.08
C ARG A 37 6.00 24.54 -10.86
N GLY A 38 7.30 24.84 -10.84
CA GLY A 38 7.86 26.00 -11.52
C GLY A 38 7.75 25.87 -13.04
N ASP A 39 8.04 24.69 -13.57
CA ASP A 39 7.95 24.42 -15.00
C ASP A 39 6.50 24.31 -15.46
N TYR A 40 5.62 23.70 -14.63
CA TYR A 40 4.18 23.68 -14.90
C TYR A 40 3.56 25.07 -14.94
N SER A 41 3.95 25.96 -14.02
CA SER A 41 3.47 27.34 -14.01
C SER A 41 3.94 28.11 -15.24
N LYS A 42 5.20 27.91 -15.67
CA LYS A 42 5.75 28.56 -16.88
C LYS A 42 5.07 28.07 -18.16
N ALA A 43 4.73 26.78 -18.22
CA ALA A 43 4.04 26.17 -19.35
C ALA A 43 2.51 26.37 -19.34
N GLY A 44 1.96 27.03 -18.31
CA GLY A 44 0.52 27.30 -18.20
C GLY A 44 -0.34 26.09 -17.79
N TYR A 45 0.28 25.00 -17.31
CA TYR A 45 -0.46 23.81 -16.85
C TYR A 45 -1.12 24.03 -15.49
N ARG A 46 -2.41 23.67 -15.40
CA ARG A 46 -3.19 23.72 -14.16
C ARG A 46 -3.11 22.41 -13.39
N VAL A 47 -2.01 22.21 -12.68
CA VAL A 47 -1.83 21.07 -11.75
C VAL A 47 -2.17 21.48 -10.31
N MET A 48 -2.57 20.53 -9.47
CA MET A 48 -3.04 20.80 -8.10
C MET A 48 -2.00 21.55 -7.26
N CYS A 49 -0.70 21.30 -7.46
CA CYS A 49 0.37 22.02 -6.76
C CYS A 49 0.52 23.49 -7.21
N VAL A 50 -0.03 23.89 -8.36
CA VAL A 50 0.00 25.27 -8.87
C VAL A 50 -1.31 26.00 -8.55
N THR A 51 -2.44 25.32 -8.66
CA THR A 51 -3.77 25.93 -8.44
C THR A 51 -4.18 25.96 -6.97
N ASN A 52 -3.84 24.93 -6.19
CA ASN A 52 -4.18 24.85 -4.76
C ASN A 52 -3.15 24.03 -3.97
N GLU A 53 -2.08 24.71 -3.57
CA GLU A 53 -0.98 24.13 -2.80
C GLU A 53 -1.44 23.46 -1.48
N ARG A 54 -2.45 24.04 -0.81
CA ARG A 54 -2.96 23.48 0.45
C ARG A 54 -3.65 22.14 0.19
N LEU A 55 -4.47 22.05 -0.84
CA LEU A 55 -5.18 20.82 -1.20
C LEU A 55 -4.20 19.71 -1.59
N CYS A 56 -3.13 20.03 -2.32
CA CYS A 56 -2.07 19.08 -2.67
C CYS A 56 -1.43 18.46 -1.41
N ARG A 57 -1.10 19.30 -0.42
CA ARG A 57 -0.49 18.87 0.85
C ARG A 57 -1.45 18.04 1.71
N VAL A 58 -2.70 18.48 1.86
CA VAL A 58 -3.72 17.77 2.65
C VAL A 58 -4.04 16.42 2.03
N THR A 59 -4.19 16.35 0.71
CA THR A 59 -4.47 15.11 -0.03
C THR A 59 -3.34 14.10 0.18
N SER A 60 -2.09 14.55 0.15
CA SER A 60 -0.93 13.67 0.37
C SER A 60 -0.96 13.00 1.76
N ILE A 61 -1.22 13.76 2.83
CA ILE A 61 -1.34 13.18 4.18
C ILE A 61 -2.55 12.25 4.26
N ARG A 62 -3.72 12.71 3.79
CA ARG A 62 -4.97 11.96 3.91
C ARG A 62 -4.86 10.58 3.29
N HIS A 63 -4.27 10.48 2.09
CA HIS A 63 -4.06 9.19 1.43
C HIS A 63 -2.93 8.37 2.06
N SER A 64 -1.91 8.99 2.65
CA SER A 64 -0.89 8.26 3.43
C SER A 64 -1.50 7.64 4.69
N LEU A 65 -2.38 8.36 5.39
CA LEU A 65 -3.12 7.81 6.54
C LEU A 65 -4.11 6.72 6.11
N ALA A 66 -4.77 6.90 4.96
CA ALA A 66 -5.63 5.86 4.40
C ALA A 66 -4.84 4.58 4.10
N LEU A 67 -3.59 4.69 3.61
CA LEU A 67 -2.70 3.53 3.39
C LEU A 67 -2.39 2.78 4.69
N VAL A 68 -2.13 3.48 5.79
CA VAL A 68 -1.96 2.86 7.11
C VAL A 68 -3.23 2.06 7.48
N GLY A 69 -4.41 2.68 7.39
CA GLY A 69 -5.67 2.01 7.70
C GLY A 69 -5.95 0.81 6.78
N LEU A 70 -5.67 0.94 5.48
CA LEU A 70 -5.87 -0.12 4.50
C LEU A 70 -4.90 -1.29 4.72
N CYS A 71 -3.64 -1.05 5.04
CA CYS A 71 -2.66 -2.11 5.30
C CYS A 71 -2.86 -2.78 6.67
N SER A 72 -3.16 -2.01 7.72
CA SER A 72 -3.28 -2.53 9.08
C SER A 72 -4.65 -3.14 9.39
N ILE A 73 -5.73 -2.61 8.79
CA ILE A 73 -7.11 -3.04 9.06
C ILE A 73 -7.75 -3.68 7.82
N GLY A 74 -7.63 -3.03 6.66
CA GLY A 74 -8.24 -3.52 5.42
C GLY A 74 -7.69 -4.87 4.95
N ALA A 75 -6.37 -5.06 4.98
CA ALA A 75 -5.73 -6.26 4.47
C ALA A 75 -5.99 -7.52 5.33
N PRO A 76 -5.96 -7.46 6.69
CA PRO A 76 -6.37 -8.58 7.53
C PRO A 76 -7.86 -8.90 7.44
N LEU A 77 -8.74 -7.88 7.43
CA LEU A 77 -10.20 -8.09 7.39
C LEU A 77 -10.67 -8.72 6.08
N THR A 78 -10.00 -8.43 4.97
CA THR A 78 -10.34 -9.00 3.66
C THR A 78 -9.70 -10.36 3.39
N ASN A 79 -9.04 -10.96 4.40
CA ASN A 79 -8.24 -12.19 4.26
C ASN A 79 -7.13 -12.10 3.19
N LEU A 80 -6.79 -10.90 2.73
CA LEU A 80 -5.78 -10.68 1.70
C LEU A 80 -4.38 -11.00 2.22
N THR A 81 -4.11 -10.71 3.49
CA THR A 81 -2.81 -10.96 4.14
C THR A 81 -2.97 -11.42 5.59
N THR A 82 -1.92 -12.04 6.14
CA THR A 82 -1.86 -12.47 7.55
C THR A 82 -1.63 -11.28 8.48
N ILE A 83 -1.96 -11.41 9.78
CA ILE A 83 -1.69 -10.39 10.82
C ILE A 83 -0.20 -10.00 10.88
N THR A 84 0.70 -10.92 10.53
CA THR A 84 2.15 -10.64 10.41
C THR A 84 2.44 -9.53 9.41
N PHE A 85 1.74 -9.48 8.28
CA PHE A 85 1.87 -8.40 7.29
C PHE A 85 1.46 -7.04 7.86
N ALA A 86 0.43 -6.99 8.71
CA ALA A 86 -0.02 -5.75 9.34
C ALA A 86 1.06 -5.17 10.26
N LEU A 87 1.84 -6.04 10.92
CA LEU A 87 2.99 -5.64 11.75
C LEU A 87 4.20 -5.23 10.89
N ASP A 88 4.55 -6.03 9.88
CA ASP A 88 5.72 -5.78 9.02
C ASP A 88 5.56 -4.51 8.16
N SER A 89 4.34 -4.25 7.68
CA SER A 89 4.04 -3.07 6.86
C SER A 89 3.85 -1.80 7.69
N LEU A 90 3.62 -1.89 9.00
CA LEU A 90 3.39 -0.76 9.90
C LEU A 90 4.55 0.25 9.92
N PRO A 91 5.83 -0.15 10.13
CA PRO A 91 6.94 0.81 10.13
C PRO A 91 7.11 1.50 8.76
N VAL A 92 6.89 0.78 7.66
CA VAL A 92 6.98 1.31 6.30
C VAL A 92 5.90 2.36 6.04
N ASN A 93 4.65 2.06 6.44
CA ASN A 93 3.51 2.97 6.35
C ASN A 93 3.65 4.18 7.28
N ALA A 94 4.10 3.97 8.51
CA ALA A 94 4.35 5.04 9.47
C ALA A 94 5.43 6.01 8.96
N TYR A 95 6.49 5.49 8.35
CA TYR A 95 7.51 6.32 7.74
C TYR A 95 6.97 7.13 6.53
N LEU A 96 6.16 6.52 5.66
CA LEU A 96 5.47 7.26 4.59
C LEU A 96 4.63 8.42 5.14
N CYS A 97 3.84 8.15 6.18
CA CYS A 97 3.03 9.16 6.87
C CYS A 97 3.89 10.27 7.48
N TRP A 98 5.02 9.92 8.08
CA TRP A 98 5.96 10.90 8.63
C TRP A 98 6.55 11.80 7.53
N LEU A 99 6.91 11.25 6.36
CA LEU A 99 7.37 12.05 5.21
C LEU A 99 6.26 12.96 4.68
N ALA A 100 5.04 12.44 4.56
CA ALA A 100 3.88 13.22 4.12
C ALA A 100 3.56 14.36 5.10
N TYR A 101 3.69 14.10 6.41
CA TYR A 101 3.55 15.12 7.46
C TYR A 101 4.65 16.19 7.36
N LYS A 102 5.90 15.77 7.16
CA LYS A 102 7.02 16.70 6.96
C LYS A 102 6.81 17.57 5.73
N PHE A 103 6.34 16.99 4.62
CA PHE A 103 5.99 17.73 3.41
C PHE A 103 4.84 18.71 3.63
N TYR A 104 3.82 18.33 4.39
CA TYR A 104 2.71 19.23 4.73
C TYR A 104 3.16 20.45 5.55
N ARG A 105 3.99 20.22 6.57
CA ARG A 105 4.49 21.26 7.48
C ARG A 105 5.53 22.16 6.81
N ALA A 106 6.44 21.58 6.03
CA ALA A 106 7.51 22.28 5.33
C ALA A 106 7.58 21.82 3.86
N PRO A 107 6.80 22.45 2.96
CA PRO A 107 6.67 22.01 1.58
C PRO A 107 7.84 22.48 0.71
N ASP A 108 9.01 21.90 0.97
CA ASP A 108 10.25 22.19 0.26
C ASP A 108 10.50 21.19 -0.88
N ALA A 109 11.31 21.59 -1.85
CA ALA A 109 11.77 20.70 -2.93
C ALA A 109 12.47 19.44 -2.38
N GLN A 110 13.23 19.59 -1.28
CA GLN A 110 13.91 18.45 -0.66
C GLN A 110 12.92 17.46 -0.02
N ASN A 111 11.91 17.95 0.70
CA ASN A 111 10.93 17.09 1.38
C ASN A 111 9.99 16.39 0.36
N SER A 112 9.57 17.10 -0.67
CA SER A 112 8.79 16.52 -1.77
C SER A 112 9.55 15.47 -2.57
N ARG A 113 10.85 15.69 -2.87
CA ARG A 113 11.70 14.65 -3.50
C ARG A 113 11.83 13.42 -2.62
N ARG A 114 12.09 13.60 -1.32
CA ARG A 114 12.16 12.47 -0.37
C ARG A 114 10.86 11.66 -0.36
N LEU A 115 9.70 12.34 -0.31
CA LEU A 115 8.39 11.69 -0.35
C LEU A 115 8.19 10.91 -1.66
N PHE A 116 8.52 11.51 -2.79
CA PHE A 116 8.45 10.88 -4.10
C PHE A 116 9.34 9.63 -4.19
N PHE A 117 10.64 9.76 -3.89
CA PHE A 117 11.57 8.62 -3.96
C PHE A 117 11.17 7.51 -2.98
N PHE A 118 10.81 7.86 -1.75
CA PHE A 118 10.35 6.85 -0.80
C PHE A 118 9.08 6.16 -1.28
N SER A 119 8.12 6.90 -1.86
CA SER A 119 6.91 6.28 -2.43
C SER A 119 7.22 5.31 -3.58
N LEU A 120 8.28 5.55 -4.36
CA LEU A 120 8.73 4.65 -5.42
C LEU A 120 9.26 3.32 -4.86
N PHE A 121 9.99 3.37 -3.75
CA PHE A 121 10.47 2.16 -3.04
C PHE A 121 9.38 1.49 -2.20
N TYR A 122 8.42 2.27 -1.68
CA TYR A 122 7.32 1.79 -0.87
C TYR A 122 6.48 0.73 -1.61
N LEU A 123 6.16 0.98 -2.89
CA LEU A 123 5.32 0.08 -3.68
C LEU A 123 5.92 -1.33 -3.86
N PRO A 124 7.15 -1.52 -4.40
CA PRO A 124 7.75 -2.84 -4.53
C PRO A 124 7.98 -3.51 -3.18
N LEU A 125 8.29 -2.74 -2.13
CA LEU A 125 8.47 -3.28 -0.78
C LEU A 125 7.17 -3.88 -0.23
N ILE A 126 6.06 -3.12 -0.29
CA ILE A 126 4.74 -3.59 0.16
C ILE A 126 4.25 -4.77 -0.67
N MET A 127 4.46 -4.74 -2.00
CA MET A 127 4.11 -5.87 -2.87
C MET A 127 4.90 -7.13 -2.51
N THR A 128 6.20 -7.01 -2.24
CA THR A 128 7.03 -8.14 -1.81
C THR A 128 6.56 -8.70 -0.46
N LEU A 129 6.28 -7.83 0.50
CA LEU A 129 5.74 -8.23 1.81
C LEU A 129 4.39 -8.96 1.68
N MET A 130 3.51 -8.51 0.78
CA MET A 130 2.24 -9.19 0.52
C MET A 130 2.47 -10.60 -0.03
N VAL A 131 3.39 -10.76 -0.99
CA VAL A 131 3.72 -12.07 -1.57
C VAL A 131 4.29 -13.02 -0.51
N VAL A 132 5.25 -12.54 0.30
CA VAL A 132 5.87 -13.34 1.37
C VAL A 132 4.84 -13.76 2.42
N SER A 133 3.96 -12.84 2.84
CA SER A 133 2.90 -13.14 3.80
C SER A 133 1.93 -14.20 3.28
N ASN A 134 1.55 -14.11 2.00
CA ASN A 134 0.64 -15.06 1.39
C ASN A 134 1.29 -16.44 1.16
N TYR A 135 2.59 -16.48 0.86
CA TYR A 135 3.37 -17.72 0.78
C TYR A 135 3.39 -18.44 2.15
N GLY A 136 3.61 -17.71 3.25
CA GLY A 136 3.55 -18.26 4.61
C GLY A 136 2.18 -18.85 4.98
N ARG A 137 1.08 -18.23 4.51
CA ARG A 137 -0.28 -18.76 4.69
C ARG A 137 -0.51 -20.05 3.91
N SER A 138 -0.03 -20.12 2.67
CA SER A 138 -0.17 -21.32 1.82
C SER A 138 0.52 -22.53 2.44
N GLU A 139 1.73 -22.35 2.97
CA GLU A 139 2.50 -23.42 3.61
C GLU A 139 1.87 -23.88 4.94
N ALA A 140 1.36 -22.95 5.75
CA ALA A 140 0.63 -23.29 6.97
C ALA A 140 -0.64 -24.11 6.66
N GLN A 141 -1.39 -23.72 5.62
CA GLN A 141 -2.61 -24.41 5.22
C GLN A 141 -2.33 -25.82 4.68
N LYS A 142 -1.26 -26.01 3.90
CA LYS A 142 -0.83 -27.35 3.44
C LYS A 142 -0.47 -28.26 4.61
N ARG A 143 0.22 -27.74 5.63
CA ARG A 143 0.59 -28.52 6.83
C ARG A 143 -0.64 -29.02 7.58
N THR A 144 -1.62 -28.14 7.86
CA THR A 144 -2.85 -28.54 8.55
C THR A 144 -3.64 -29.60 7.78
N ILE A 145 -3.75 -29.46 6.46
CA ILE A 145 -4.41 -30.47 5.62
C ILE A 145 -3.66 -31.81 5.71
N SER A 146 -2.33 -31.81 5.63
CA SER A 146 -1.53 -33.03 5.72
C SER A 146 -1.68 -33.74 7.07
N GLU A 147 -1.77 -32.98 8.18
CA GLU A 147 -1.99 -33.52 9.53
C GLU A 147 -3.38 -34.14 9.66
N GLN A 148 -4.42 -33.51 9.11
CA GLN A 148 -5.77 -34.08 9.07
C GLN A 148 -5.82 -35.38 8.27
N PHE A 149 -5.21 -35.42 7.09
CA PHE A 149 -5.13 -36.64 6.28
C PHE A 149 -4.38 -37.77 7.02
N GLN A 150 -3.28 -37.47 7.72
CA GLN A 150 -2.59 -38.45 8.55
C GLN A 150 -3.44 -38.95 9.71
N SER A 151 -4.20 -38.07 10.38
CA SER A 151 -5.09 -38.47 11.46
C SER A 151 -6.23 -39.37 10.97
N ILE A 152 -6.84 -39.06 9.83
CA ILE A 152 -7.90 -39.86 9.21
C ILE A 152 -7.34 -41.23 8.77
N SER A 153 -6.16 -41.25 8.15
CA SER A 153 -5.51 -42.50 7.74
C SER A 153 -5.23 -43.42 8.94
N LYS A 154 -4.82 -42.86 10.10
CA LYS A 154 -4.59 -43.64 11.33
C LYS A 154 -5.89 -44.21 11.92
N LEU A 155 -7.00 -43.50 11.81
CA LEU A 155 -8.32 -43.95 12.28
C LEU A 155 -8.91 -45.08 11.43
N ILE A 156 -8.62 -45.10 10.13
CA ILE A 156 -9.12 -46.13 9.21
C ILE A 156 -8.25 -47.41 9.28
N SER A 157 -6.97 -47.29 9.67
CA SER A 157 -6.05 -48.42 9.82
C SER A 157 -6.06 -49.10 11.20
N SER A 158 -6.95 -48.69 12.09
CA SER A 158 -7.17 -49.22 13.46
C SER A 158 -8.48 -49.97 13.53
#